data_AF-A0A7Z7B9X6-F1
#
_entry.id   AF-A0A7Z7B9X6-F1
#
_cell.length_a   1.000
_cell.length_b   1.000
_cell.length_c   1.000
_cell.angle_alpha   90.00
_cell.angle_beta   90.00
_cell.angle_gamma   90.00
#
_symmetry.space_group_name_H-M   'P 1'
#
loop_
_entity.id
_entity.type
_entity.pdbx_description
1 polymer ?
#
loop_
_entity_poly.entity_id
_entity_poly.type
_entity_poly.pdbx_seq_one_letter_code
_entity_poly.pdbx_strand_id
1 'polypeptide(L)'
;MKPSQFAKGFQARPDTTSSEKRTALDRLNAIDGLVQNAAKSTNVAAFKSPVVAPTSPSEAEPAESTNESVEYRAWRAEHSYRTGQIVELPLKAIKPSPFNPRYFYLKSSIAELAVNLAKQGQQQAIHVIPDYDNPGSYFVSDGGRRVRALKEANKETVKAIVIDLPIGIQSYKLGYDLNVQRDSQTVFDNAIVWRRFLDEKHFQSQKELAEHLGLDESTIAVALSIAKLPETVMQEMVARPDRFGSNMAYQVGRYHSARGTDSTLRLINKILSDDLSTRQVADIVKGRATAQESAKPAGRQRYAQRLDIKLAGVSVGDLKSYGEDRLELKLRGLTRDKRDEILRQIEQMLSEQN
;
A
#
# COMPACT_ATOMS: atom_id res chain seq x y z
N MET A 1 21.13 56.52 -11.34
CA MET A 1 19.90 55.73 -11.15
C MET A 1 20.10 54.39 -11.86
N LYS A 2 20.15 53.29 -11.12
CA LYS A 2 20.36 51.94 -11.67
C LYS A 2 19.00 51.35 -12.06
N PRO A 3 18.81 50.81 -13.28
CA PRO A 3 17.59 50.10 -13.62
C PRO A 3 17.60 48.67 -13.07
N SER A 4 16.42 48.27 -12.63
CA SER A 4 16.03 47.00 -12.01
C SER A 4 16.49 45.76 -12.79
N GLN A 5 17.20 44.85 -12.12
CA GLN A 5 17.40 43.47 -12.55
C GLN A 5 16.33 42.58 -11.90
N PHE A 6 15.14 42.53 -12.48
CA PHE A 6 14.15 41.49 -12.19
C PHE A 6 13.40 41.15 -13.48
N ALA A 7 13.97 40.25 -14.29
CA ALA A 7 13.25 39.44 -15.27
C ALA A 7 14.22 38.43 -15.92
N LYS A 8 14.41 37.26 -15.31
CA LYS A 8 14.89 36.07 -16.04
C LYS A 8 14.18 34.82 -15.52
N GLY A 9 13.29 34.30 -16.37
CA GLY A 9 13.04 32.87 -16.58
C GLY A 9 12.47 32.07 -15.41
N PHE A 10 11.17 32.19 -15.14
CA PHE A 10 10.41 31.07 -14.56
C PHE A 10 10.15 30.05 -15.68
N GLN A 11 11.10 29.14 -15.93
CA GLN A 11 10.80 27.90 -16.63
C GLN A 11 10.02 27.00 -15.66
N ALA A 12 8.81 26.63 -16.06
CA ALA A 12 7.99 25.68 -15.32
C ALA A 12 8.78 24.38 -15.11
N ARG A 13 8.90 23.94 -13.86
CA ARG A 13 9.42 22.60 -13.53
C ARG A 13 8.48 21.57 -14.18
N PRO A 14 8.99 20.58 -14.93
CA PRO A 14 8.14 19.51 -15.45
C PRO A 14 7.60 18.68 -14.28
N ASP A 15 6.30 18.37 -14.34
CA ASP A 15 5.61 17.51 -13.38
C ASP A 15 6.30 16.12 -13.29
N THR A 16 7.05 15.90 -12.21
CA THR A 16 7.79 14.65 -11.94
C THR A 16 6.87 13.49 -11.54
N THR A 17 5.59 13.76 -11.26
CA THR A 17 4.61 12.73 -10.85
C THR A 17 4.17 11.84 -12.00
N SER A 18 4.43 12.24 -13.26
CA SER A 18 4.12 11.44 -14.45
C SER A 18 5.32 10.60 -14.93
N SER A 19 6.56 10.97 -14.59
CA SER A 19 7.75 10.20 -15.00
C SER A 19 7.91 8.94 -14.16
N GLU A 20 7.67 9.02 -12.85
CA GLU A 20 7.79 7.88 -11.92
C GLU A 20 6.78 6.76 -12.23
N LYS A 21 5.56 7.12 -12.66
CA LYS A 21 4.54 6.15 -13.09
C LYS A 21 4.88 5.49 -14.42
N ARG A 22 5.57 6.18 -15.35
CA ARG A 22 6.05 5.58 -16.60
C ARG A 22 7.23 4.64 -16.36
N THR A 23 8.18 5.01 -15.51
CA THR A 23 9.34 4.17 -15.19
C THR A 23 8.97 2.91 -14.41
N ALA A 24 7.93 2.96 -13.55
CA ALA A 24 7.40 1.78 -12.87
C ALA A 24 6.65 0.83 -13.82
N LEU A 25 5.89 1.36 -14.77
CA LEU A 25 5.20 0.58 -15.79
C LEU A 25 6.18 -0.06 -16.81
N ASP A 26 7.27 0.64 -17.15
CA ASP A 26 8.34 0.12 -18.01
C ASP A 26 9.15 -0.99 -17.32
N ARG A 27 9.31 -0.92 -15.99
CA ARG A 27 9.89 -2.02 -15.17
C ARG A 27 8.95 -3.22 -15.05
N LEU A 28 7.63 -3.00 -15.06
CA LEU A 28 6.58 -4.03 -15.10
C LEU A 28 6.55 -4.77 -16.45
N ASN A 29 6.64 -4.05 -17.58
CA ASN A 29 6.68 -4.65 -18.91
C ASN A 29 7.95 -5.50 -19.16
N ALA A 30 9.06 -5.17 -18.49
CA ALA A 30 10.30 -5.97 -18.54
C ALA A 30 10.18 -7.31 -17.80
N ILE A 31 9.31 -7.41 -16.78
CA ILE A 31 9.09 -8.62 -15.98
C ILE A 31 8.00 -9.50 -16.61
N ASP A 32 6.89 -8.90 -17.08
CA ASP A 32 5.88 -9.64 -17.84
C ASP A 32 6.42 -10.13 -19.19
N GLY A 33 7.34 -9.39 -19.82
CA GLY A 33 8.05 -9.82 -21.02
C GLY A 33 8.99 -11.02 -20.81
N LEU A 34 9.55 -11.18 -19.60
CA LEU A 34 10.37 -12.35 -19.24
C LEU A 34 9.52 -13.60 -18.95
N VAL A 35 8.29 -13.42 -18.45
CA VAL A 35 7.36 -14.51 -18.15
C VAL A 35 6.57 -14.94 -19.40
N GLN A 36 6.29 -14.05 -20.34
CA GLN A 36 5.52 -14.38 -21.57
C GLN A 36 6.39 -14.73 -22.79
N ASN A 37 7.62 -14.22 -22.93
CA ASN A 37 8.48 -14.56 -24.08
C ASN A 37 9.18 -15.92 -23.97
N ALA A 38 9.17 -16.57 -22.80
CA ALA A 38 9.65 -17.94 -22.67
C ALA A 38 8.69 -18.97 -23.32
N ALA A 39 7.46 -18.57 -23.67
CA ALA A 39 6.42 -19.46 -24.17
C ALA A 39 6.18 -19.39 -25.69
N LYS A 40 6.80 -18.47 -26.44
CA LYS A 40 6.62 -18.36 -27.90
C LYS A 40 7.86 -17.82 -28.61
N SER A 41 8.80 -18.70 -28.94
CA SER A 41 9.59 -18.63 -30.19
C SER A 41 10.56 -19.80 -30.26
N THR A 42 10.18 -20.87 -30.96
CA THR A 42 11.11 -21.61 -31.82
C THR A 42 10.32 -22.27 -32.95
N ASN A 43 10.49 -21.75 -34.16
CA ASN A 43 10.36 -22.51 -35.41
C ASN A 43 11.38 -21.89 -36.41
N VAL A 44 12.61 -22.42 -36.43
CA VAL A 44 13.20 -23.37 -37.40
C VAL A 44 13.53 -22.76 -38.78
N ALA A 45 14.84 -22.67 -39.06
CA ALA A 45 15.54 -23.13 -40.27
C ALA A 45 17.02 -22.72 -40.15
N ALA A 46 18.06 -23.51 -40.45
CA ALA A 46 18.21 -24.87 -40.95
C ALA A 46 19.69 -25.24 -40.74
N PHE A 47 20.03 -26.46 -40.33
CA PHE A 47 21.25 -27.15 -40.78
C PHE A 47 21.15 -28.66 -40.47
N LYS A 48 21.75 -29.44 -41.38
CA LYS A 48 21.52 -30.86 -41.68
C LYS A 48 22.02 -31.84 -40.60
N SER A 49 21.33 -32.98 -40.49
CA SER A 49 21.72 -34.21 -39.77
C SER A 49 22.94 -34.91 -40.42
N PRO A 50 23.57 -35.92 -39.77
CA PRO A 50 23.00 -37.27 -39.70
C PRO A 50 23.17 -38.06 -38.37
N VAL A 51 22.09 -38.78 -38.04
CA VAL A 51 21.97 -40.21 -37.65
C VAL A 51 22.83 -40.78 -36.50
N VAL A 52 22.19 -41.28 -35.43
CA VAL A 52 22.14 -42.70 -34.97
C VAL A 52 20.92 -42.89 -34.02
N ALA A 53 20.28 -44.06 -34.09
CA ALA A 53 19.00 -44.46 -33.48
C ALA A 53 19.10 -45.01 -32.02
N PRO A 54 18.07 -45.67 -31.46
CA PRO A 54 17.08 -45.10 -30.53
C PRO A 54 17.23 -45.63 -29.09
N THR A 55 16.88 -44.81 -28.09
CA THR A 55 16.67 -45.27 -26.71
C THR A 55 15.34 -44.79 -26.16
N SER A 56 14.67 -45.70 -25.44
CA SER A 56 13.34 -45.65 -24.83
C SER A 56 13.09 -44.44 -23.90
N PRO A 57 11.82 -44.10 -23.60
CA PRO A 57 11.45 -42.82 -23.02
C PRO A 57 11.72 -42.79 -21.51
N SER A 58 12.73 -42.03 -21.09
CA SER A 58 12.90 -41.61 -19.70
C SER A 58 12.18 -40.28 -19.50
N GLU A 59 11.37 -40.23 -18.46
CA GLU A 59 10.57 -39.10 -18.00
C GLU A 59 11.38 -37.80 -17.98
N ALA A 60 10.81 -36.75 -18.57
CA ALA A 60 11.40 -35.42 -18.61
C ALA A 60 11.40 -34.80 -17.20
N GLU A 61 12.61 -34.61 -16.65
CA GLU A 61 12.80 -33.73 -15.50
C GLU A 61 12.47 -32.28 -15.87
N PRO A 62 11.73 -31.53 -15.04
CA PRO A 62 11.51 -30.11 -15.27
C PRO A 62 12.78 -29.32 -14.91
N ALA A 63 13.18 -28.44 -15.82
CA ALA A 63 14.36 -27.59 -15.78
C ALA A 63 14.71 -27.07 -14.36
N GLU A 64 15.88 -27.46 -13.85
CA GLU A 64 16.49 -26.87 -12.66
C GLU A 64 16.66 -25.35 -12.86
N SER A 65 15.95 -24.55 -12.07
CA SER A 65 16.22 -23.11 -12.00
C SER A 65 17.56 -22.91 -11.28
N THR A 66 18.53 -22.34 -11.98
CA THR A 66 19.94 -22.18 -11.58
C THR A 66 20.21 -21.22 -10.41
N ASN A 67 19.18 -20.84 -9.63
CA ASN A 67 19.28 -19.81 -8.58
C ASN A 67 18.71 -20.23 -7.21
N GLU A 68 18.49 -21.53 -6.99
CA GLU A 68 18.03 -22.05 -5.70
C GLU A 68 19.20 -22.28 -4.72
N SER A 69 18.98 -21.97 -3.44
CA SER A 69 19.95 -22.24 -2.36
C SER A 69 20.19 -23.75 -2.21
N VAL A 70 21.36 -24.10 -1.68
CA VAL A 70 21.77 -25.50 -1.51
C VAL A 70 20.89 -26.17 -0.43
N GLU A 71 20.62 -25.44 0.64
CA GLU A 71 19.76 -25.85 1.75
C GLU A 71 18.33 -26.12 1.29
N TYR A 72 17.77 -25.22 0.46
CA TYR A 72 16.43 -25.42 -0.09
C TYR A 72 16.37 -26.61 -1.04
N ARG A 73 17.37 -26.80 -1.90
CA ARG A 73 17.45 -27.97 -2.80
C ARG A 73 17.50 -29.28 -2.01
N ALA A 74 18.32 -29.34 -0.96
CA ALA A 74 18.38 -30.50 -0.08
C ALA A 74 17.04 -30.75 0.63
N TRP A 75 16.43 -29.69 1.18
CA TRP A 75 15.12 -29.78 1.84
C TRP A 75 14.02 -30.28 0.89
N ARG A 76 13.97 -29.75 -0.35
CA ARG A 76 12.99 -30.18 -1.36
C ARG A 76 13.16 -31.65 -1.72
N ALA A 77 14.39 -32.10 -1.93
CA ALA A 77 14.68 -33.49 -2.27
C ALA A 77 14.23 -34.43 -1.14
N GLU A 78 14.52 -34.09 0.12
CA GLU A 78 14.09 -34.84 1.29
C GLU A 78 12.55 -34.90 1.40
N HIS A 79 11.85 -33.80 1.13
CA HIS A 79 10.39 -33.69 1.28
C HIS A 79 9.62 -34.01 0.00
N SER A 80 10.31 -34.41 -1.08
CA SER A 80 9.72 -34.62 -2.42
C SER A 80 8.87 -33.42 -2.89
N TYR A 81 9.28 -32.20 -2.54
CA TYR A 81 8.51 -30.97 -2.79
C TYR A 81 8.84 -30.36 -4.15
N ARG A 82 7.80 -30.01 -4.93
CA ARG A 82 7.95 -29.23 -6.16
C ARG A 82 7.74 -27.75 -5.88
N THR A 83 8.61 -26.88 -6.40
CA THR A 83 8.46 -25.42 -6.19
C THR A 83 7.09 -24.94 -6.66
N GLY A 84 6.42 -24.16 -5.82
CA GLY A 84 5.06 -23.64 -6.07
C GLY A 84 3.93 -24.62 -5.73
N GLN A 85 4.24 -25.85 -5.33
CA GLN A 85 3.25 -26.80 -4.85
C GLN A 85 2.63 -26.32 -3.53
N ILE A 86 1.30 -26.47 -3.42
CA ILE A 86 0.62 -26.25 -2.15
C ILE A 86 0.74 -27.53 -1.32
N VAL A 87 1.25 -27.39 -0.10
CA VAL A 87 1.37 -28.46 0.90
C VAL A 87 0.54 -28.13 2.13
N GLU A 88 0.08 -29.15 2.85
CA GLU A 88 -0.51 -28.97 4.18
C GLU A 88 0.54 -29.18 5.25
N LEU A 89 0.73 -28.17 6.10
CA LEU A 89 1.69 -28.19 7.19
C LEU A 89 0.96 -28.13 8.53
N PRO A 90 1.45 -28.83 9.57
CA PRO A 90 0.92 -28.70 10.92
C PRO A 90 1.05 -27.25 11.41
N LEU A 91 -0.04 -26.65 11.92
CA LEU A 91 -0.01 -25.27 12.45
C LEU A 91 0.95 -25.08 13.62
N LYS A 92 1.26 -26.17 14.34
CA LYS A 92 2.26 -26.20 15.42
C LYS A 92 3.70 -26.04 14.91
N ALA A 93 3.98 -26.43 13.67
CA ALA A 93 5.28 -26.26 13.03
C ALA A 93 5.53 -24.82 12.56
N ILE A 94 4.48 -23.99 12.52
CA ILE A 94 4.53 -22.64 11.97
C ILE A 94 4.84 -21.61 13.05
N LYS A 95 6.04 -21.04 12.95
CA LYS A 95 6.60 -20.00 13.82
C LYS A 95 6.37 -18.60 13.24
N PRO A 96 6.14 -17.58 14.09
CA PRO A 96 6.15 -16.20 13.63
C PRO A 96 7.55 -15.81 13.15
N SER A 97 7.63 -15.12 12.00
CA SER A 97 8.92 -14.58 11.55
C SER A 97 9.35 -13.39 12.44
N PRO A 98 10.62 -13.34 12.87
CA PRO A 98 11.17 -12.16 13.56
C PRO A 98 11.20 -10.93 12.63
N PHE A 99 11.23 -11.14 11.32
CA PHE A 99 11.25 -10.12 10.26
C PHE A 99 9.85 -9.87 9.66
N ASN A 100 8.78 -10.07 10.45
CA ASN A 100 7.41 -9.84 9.98
C ASN A 100 7.15 -8.33 9.75
N PRO A 101 6.70 -7.92 8.55
CA PRO A 101 6.40 -6.53 8.25
C PRO A 101 5.17 -5.97 8.94
N ARG A 102 4.21 -6.83 9.34
CA ARG A 102 3.02 -6.39 10.09
C ARG A 102 3.23 -6.62 11.58
N TYR A 103 3.05 -5.57 12.37
CA TYR A 103 3.16 -5.57 13.82
C TYR A 103 1.78 -5.61 14.49
N PHE A 104 0.85 -4.77 14.01
CA PHE A 104 -0.47 -4.64 14.61
C PHE A 104 -1.47 -5.63 14.00
N TYR A 105 -2.19 -6.32 14.89
CA TYR A 105 -3.26 -7.26 14.52
C TYR A 105 -4.50 -6.96 15.35
N LEU A 106 -5.55 -6.47 14.70
CA LEU A 106 -6.83 -6.22 15.37
C LEU A 106 -7.54 -7.55 15.67
N LYS A 107 -7.88 -7.78 16.94
CA LYS A 107 -8.57 -9.01 17.38
C LYS A 107 -9.88 -9.24 16.61
N SER A 108 -10.69 -8.19 16.42
CA SER A 108 -11.93 -8.26 15.64
C SER A 108 -11.69 -8.75 14.21
N SER A 109 -10.65 -8.24 13.56
CA SER A 109 -10.28 -8.61 12.19
C SER A 109 -9.75 -10.04 12.05
N ILE A 110 -9.16 -10.60 13.11
CA ILE A 110 -8.77 -12.01 13.14
C ILE A 110 -9.98 -12.89 13.40
N ALA A 111 -10.84 -12.53 14.35
CA ALA A 111 -12.05 -13.28 14.67
C ALA A 111 -12.99 -13.39 13.46
N GLU A 112 -13.18 -12.30 12.71
CA GLU A 112 -13.95 -12.30 11.47
C GLU A 112 -13.36 -13.26 10.43
N LEU A 113 -12.04 -13.24 10.25
CA LEU A 113 -11.34 -14.15 9.35
C LEU A 113 -11.44 -15.61 9.83
N ALA A 114 -11.40 -15.85 11.14
CA ALA A 114 -11.54 -17.19 11.72
C ALA A 114 -12.93 -17.77 11.43
N VAL A 115 -13.99 -16.96 11.58
CA VAL A 115 -15.37 -17.35 11.21
C VAL A 115 -15.47 -17.67 9.73
N ASN A 116 -14.86 -16.86 8.86
CA ASN A 116 -14.86 -17.12 7.42
C ASN A 116 -14.12 -18.43 7.08
N LEU A 117 -12.93 -18.63 7.64
CA LEU A 117 -12.12 -19.84 7.42
C LEU A 117 -12.80 -21.10 7.98
N ALA A 118 -13.55 -20.99 9.07
CA ALA A 118 -14.34 -22.10 9.61
C ALA A 118 -15.45 -22.53 8.64
N LYS A 119 -16.07 -21.58 7.93
CA LYS A 119 -17.16 -21.82 6.98
C LYS A 119 -16.69 -22.27 5.60
N GLN A 120 -15.69 -21.60 5.04
CA GLN A 120 -15.28 -21.75 3.64
C GLN A 120 -13.95 -22.51 3.48
N GLY A 121 -13.27 -22.81 4.59
CA GLY A 121 -11.94 -23.39 4.57
C GLY A 121 -10.87 -22.40 4.08
N GLN A 122 -9.62 -22.85 4.06
CA GLN A 122 -8.51 -22.06 3.55
C GLN A 122 -8.47 -22.13 2.01
N GLN A 123 -8.80 -21.01 1.37
CA GLN A 123 -8.76 -20.84 -0.08
C GLN A 123 -7.36 -20.46 -0.58
N GLN A 124 -6.70 -19.53 0.11
CA GLN A 124 -5.37 -19.05 -0.25
C GLN A 124 -4.31 -19.65 0.68
N ALA A 125 -3.26 -20.22 0.09
CA ALA A 125 -2.10 -20.69 0.83
C ALA A 125 -1.36 -19.51 1.50
N ILE A 126 -0.61 -19.81 2.56
CA ILE A 126 0.36 -18.88 3.15
C ILE A 126 1.73 -19.11 2.50
N HIS A 127 2.65 -18.14 2.60
CA HIS A 127 4.04 -18.34 2.21
C HIS A 127 4.89 -18.59 3.45
N VAL A 128 5.69 -19.65 3.42
CA VAL A 128 6.56 -20.03 4.53
C VAL A 128 7.98 -20.29 4.07
N ILE A 129 8.92 -20.04 4.97
CA ILE A 129 10.35 -20.27 4.78
C ILE A 129 10.75 -21.42 5.73
N PRO A 130 11.46 -22.46 5.26
CA PRO A 130 11.98 -23.51 6.14
C PRO A 130 12.91 -22.95 7.22
N ASP A 131 12.78 -23.46 8.44
CA ASP A 131 13.74 -23.21 9.52
C ASP A 131 14.83 -24.29 9.45
N TYR A 132 15.92 -23.99 8.73
CA TYR A 132 16.99 -24.96 8.52
C TYR A 132 17.72 -25.35 9.82
N ASP A 133 17.69 -24.50 10.84
CA ASP A 133 18.26 -24.80 12.16
C ASP A 133 17.35 -25.74 12.98
N ASN A 134 16.06 -25.80 12.66
CA ASN A 134 15.08 -26.64 13.34
C ASN A 134 14.23 -27.41 12.32
N PRO A 135 14.71 -28.56 11.80
CA PRO A 135 14.01 -29.34 10.80
C PRO A 135 12.54 -29.61 11.17
N GLY A 136 11.66 -29.48 10.17
CA GLY A 136 10.22 -29.61 10.35
C GLY A 136 9.52 -28.36 10.91
N SER A 137 10.26 -27.28 11.21
CA SER A 137 9.69 -25.96 11.53
C SER A 137 9.74 -25.00 10.34
N TYR A 138 8.86 -24.00 10.35
CA TYR A 138 8.76 -23.01 9.28
C TYR A 138 8.45 -21.62 9.83
N PHE A 139 8.98 -20.58 9.21
CA PHE A 139 8.63 -19.20 9.50
C PHE A 139 7.59 -18.67 8.51
N VAL A 140 6.58 -17.97 9.02
CA VAL A 140 5.59 -17.29 8.17
C VAL A 140 6.20 -16.06 7.51
N SER A 141 6.28 -16.05 6.18
CA SER A 141 6.67 -14.87 5.40
C SER A 141 5.45 -14.00 5.05
N ASP A 142 4.39 -14.61 4.53
CA ASP A 142 3.09 -13.96 4.25
C ASP A 142 1.94 -14.81 4.80
N GLY A 143 0.85 -14.16 5.20
CA GLY A 143 -0.34 -14.84 5.73
C GLY A 143 -0.40 -14.94 7.25
N GLY A 144 0.33 -14.11 7.99
CA GLY A 144 0.31 -14.10 9.46
C GLY A 144 -1.09 -13.95 10.08
N ARG A 145 -1.98 -13.16 9.46
CA ARG A 145 -3.40 -13.05 9.87
C ARG A 145 -4.13 -14.38 9.76
N ARG A 146 -3.88 -15.13 8.67
CA ARG A 146 -4.50 -16.41 8.38
C ARG A 146 -4.03 -17.49 9.36
N VAL A 147 -2.73 -17.52 9.68
CA VAL A 147 -2.20 -18.43 10.71
C VAL A 147 -2.86 -18.18 12.07
N ARG A 148 -3.00 -16.92 12.49
CA ARG A 148 -3.68 -16.58 13.75
C ARG A 148 -5.16 -16.97 13.72
N ALA A 149 -5.86 -16.68 12.62
CA ALA A 149 -7.27 -17.02 12.46
C ALA A 149 -7.52 -18.53 12.43
N LEU A 150 -6.64 -19.31 11.79
CA LEU A 150 -6.72 -20.78 11.80
C LEU A 150 -6.48 -21.37 13.21
N LYS A 151 -5.56 -20.79 13.98
CA LYS A 151 -5.34 -21.15 15.38
C LYS A 151 -6.58 -20.83 16.23
N GLU A 152 -7.21 -19.67 16.03
CA GLU A 152 -8.46 -19.30 16.71
C GLU A 152 -9.64 -20.20 16.31
N ALA A 153 -9.66 -20.66 15.07
CA ALA A 153 -10.64 -21.63 14.55
C ALA A 153 -10.31 -23.09 14.92
N ASN A 154 -9.32 -23.34 15.80
CA ASN A 154 -8.87 -24.67 16.24
C ASN A 154 -8.58 -25.66 15.09
N LYS A 155 -8.00 -25.17 13.99
CA LYS A 155 -7.52 -26.04 12.90
C LYS A 155 -6.17 -26.65 13.26
N GLU A 156 -5.89 -27.83 12.73
CA GLU A 156 -4.63 -28.55 12.96
C GLU A 156 -3.59 -28.25 11.87
N THR A 157 -4.05 -28.02 10.63
CA THR A 157 -3.19 -27.83 9.45
C THR A 157 -3.43 -26.47 8.78
N VAL A 158 -2.46 -26.05 7.98
CA VAL A 158 -2.51 -24.86 7.12
C VAL A 158 -1.95 -25.20 5.75
N LYS A 159 -2.64 -24.74 4.70
CA LYS A 159 -2.14 -24.79 3.32
C LYS A 159 -1.05 -23.75 3.15
N ALA A 160 0.13 -24.18 2.70
CA ALA A 160 1.30 -23.34 2.57
C ALA A 160 2.03 -23.62 1.25
N ILE A 161 2.73 -22.60 0.76
CA ILE A 161 3.74 -22.70 -0.28
C ILE A 161 5.07 -22.41 0.40
N VAL A 162 6.00 -23.34 0.27
CA VAL A 162 7.36 -23.19 0.76
C VAL A 162 8.18 -22.42 -0.27
N ILE A 163 8.87 -21.37 0.17
CA ILE A 163 9.68 -20.50 -0.67
C ILE A 163 11.15 -20.53 -0.24
N ASP A 164 12.03 -20.35 -1.20
CA ASP A 164 13.47 -20.26 -0.99
C ASP A 164 13.89 -18.83 -0.69
N LEU A 165 14.01 -18.50 0.59
CA LEU A 165 14.47 -17.18 1.01
C LEU A 165 15.07 -17.25 2.41
N PRO A 166 16.25 -16.66 2.67
CA PRO A 166 16.80 -16.61 4.02
C PRO A 166 15.97 -15.70 4.92
N ILE A 167 15.86 -16.07 6.19
CA ILE A 167 15.26 -15.21 7.23
C ILE A 167 16.17 -14.00 7.45
N GLY A 168 15.58 -12.82 7.34
CA GLY A 168 16.32 -11.56 7.41
C GLY A 168 15.63 -10.43 6.66
N ILE A 169 16.41 -9.41 6.35
CA ILE A 169 15.95 -8.20 5.64
C ILE A 169 15.33 -8.52 4.26
N GLN A 170 15.84 -9.55 3.56
CA GLN A 170 15.26 -9.98 2.28
C GLN A 170 13.84 -10.56 2.46
N SER A 171 13.65 -11.42 3.48
CA SER A 171 12.31 -11.94 3.83
C SER A 171 11.34 -10.86 4.30
N TYR A 172 11.84 -9.86 5.04
CA TYR A 172 11.04 -8.68 5.40
C TYR A 172 10.58 -7.95 4.13
N LYS A 173 11.50 -7.67 3.20
CA LYS A 173 11.21 -6.91 1.98
C LYS A 173 10.13 -7.59 1.13
N LEU A 174 10.26 -8.90 0.90
CA LEU A 174 9.24 -9.65 0.17
C LEU A 174 7.86 -9.54 0.86
N GLY A 175 7.80 -9.77 2.17
CA GLY A 175 6.54 -9.66 2.91
C GLY A 175 5.96 -8.24 2.89
N TYR A 176 6.82 -7.22 2.98
CA TYR A 176 6.43 -5.81 2.91
C TYR A 176 5.82 -5.49 1.54
N ASP A 177 6.49 -5.87 0.46
CA ASP A 177 6.02 -5.63 -0.92
C ASP A 177 4.66 -6.30 -1.17
N LEU A 178 4.50 -7.56 -0.73
CA LEU A 178 3.23 -8.28 -0.82
C LEU A 178 2.11 -7.62 -0.02
N ASN A 179 2.40 -7.06 1.16
CA ASN A 179 1.42 -6.35 1.97
C ASN A 179 1.01 -5.00 1.36
N VAL A 180 1.96 -4.28 0.77
CA VAL A 180 1.74 -3.00 0.08
C VAL A 180 0.88 -3.21 -1.16
N GLN A 181 1.13 -4.25 -1.96
CA GLN A 181 0.30 -4.59 -3.12
C GLN A 181 -1.16 -4.90 -2.76
N ARG A 182 -1.41 -5.33 -1.51
CA ARG A 182 -2.75 -5.62 -0.97
C ARG A 182 -3.37 -4.45 -0.20
N ASP A 183 -2.78 -3.26 -0.27
CA ASP A 183 -3.18 -2.06 0.49
C ASP A 183 -3.36 -2.30 1.99
N SER A 184 -2.57 -3.24 2.53
CA SER A 184 -2.80 -3.78 3.87
C SER A 184 -1.71 -3.37 4.87
N GLN A 185 -0.59 -2.84 4.38
CA GLN A 185 0.52 -2.36 5.19
C GLN A 185 0.20 -0.99 5.78
N THR A 186 0.39 -0.81 7.09
CA THR A 186 0.10 0.48 7.76
C THR A 186 1.37 1.24 8.09
N VAL A 187 1.26 2.58 8.18
CA VAL A 187 2.37 3.43 8.65
C VAL A 187 2.80 3.10 10.08
N PHE A 188 1.89 2.56 10.90
CA PHE A 188 2.16 2.16 12.28
C PHE A 188 3.01 0.89 12.33
N ASP A 189 2.71 -0.08 11.47
CA ASP A 189 3.54 -1.28 11.31
C ASP A 189 4.98 -0.86 10.94
N ASN A 190 5.10 0.01 9.93
CA ASN A 190 6.38 0.54 9.48
C ASN A 190 7.12 1.27 10.60
N ALA A 191 6.42 2.12 11.37
CA ALA A 191 7.00 2.88 12.47
C ALA A 191 7.70 1.99 13.50
N ILE A 192 7.04 0.91 13.93
CA ILE A 192 7.60 -0.03 14.90
C ILE A 192 8.76 -0.83 14.29
N VAL A 193 8.56 -1.42 13.12
CA VAL A 193 9.54 -2.35 12.55
C VAL A 193 10.79 -1.61 12.08
N TRP A 194 10.65 -0.45 11.45
CA TRP A 194 11.80 0.34 10.99
C TRP A 194 12.60 0.93 12.15
N ARG A 195 11.93 1.37 13.23
CA ARG A 195 12.64 1.77 14.44
C ARG A 195 13.46 0.61 15.00
N ARG A 196 12.85 -0.57 15.13
CA ARG A 196 13.53 -1.77 15.62
C ARG A 196 14.75 -2.11 14.75
N PHE A 197 14.64 -2.04 13.43
CA PHE A 197 15.78 -2.31 12.54
C PHE A 197 16.96 -1.34 12.73
N LEU A 198 16.68 -0.07 13.03
CA LEU A 198 17.73 0.90 13.35
C LEU A 198 18.34 0.64 14.74
N ASP A 199 17.49 0.33 15.73
CA ASP A 199 17.94 0.05 17.10
C ASP A 199 18.80 -1.24 17.18
N GLU A 200 18.43 -2.27 16.40
CA GLU A 200 19.15 -3.55 16.26
C GLU A 200 20.35 -3.46 15.28
N LYS A 201 20.61 -2.27 14.72
CA LYS A 201 21.71 -2.00 13.78
C LYS A 201 21.69 -2.88 12.52
N HIS A 202 20.51 -3.27 12.05
CA HIS A 202 20.35 -3.85 10.72
C HIS A 202 20.68 -2.85 9.61
N PHE A 203 20.57 -1.55 9.88
CA PHE A 203 20.98 -0.45 9.01
C PHE A 203 21.70 0.62 9.83
N GLN A 204 22.72 1.26 9.25
CA GLN A 204 23.51 2.32 9.88
C GLN A 204 22.74 3.65 9.95
N SER A 205 21.82 3.89 9.02
CA SER A 205 21.11 5.17 8.90
C SER A 205 19.72 5.04 8.29
N GLN A 206 18.90 6.08 8.47
CA GLN A 206 17.58 6.20 7.82
C GLN A 206 17.70 6.20 6.30
N LYS A 207 18.76 6.82 5.77
CA LYS A 207 19.05 6.88 4.35
C LYS A 207 19.32 5.48 3.76
N GLU A 208 20.14 4.69 4.42
CA GLU A 208 20.44 3.31 3.99
C GLU A 208 19.17 2.43 3.99
N LEU A 209 18.35 2.55 5.03
CA LEU A 209 17.05 1.87 5.10
C LEU A 209 16.13 2.30 3.94
N ALA A 210 16.07 3.61 3.65
CA ALA A 210 15.27 4.16 2.55
C ALA A 210 15.73 3.62 1.19
N GLU A 211 17.03 3.63 0.92
CA GLU A 211 17.64 3.10 -0.29
C GLU A 211 17.34 1.60 -0.45
N HIS A 212 17.50 0.81 0.61
CA HIS A 212 17.24 -0.62 0.59
C HIS A 212 15.76 -0.95 0.29
N LEU A 213 14.82 -0.15 0.82
CA LEU A 213 13.39 -0.30 0.58
C LEU A 213 12.90 0.38 -0.71
N GLY A 214 13.74 1.17 -1.39
CA GLY A 214 13.34 1.95 -2.57
C GLY A 214 12.32 3.04 -2.25
N LEU A 215 12.41 3.64 -1.07
CA LEU A 215 11.52 4.69 -0.56
C LEU A 215 12.28 6.00 -0.35
N ASP A 216 11.55 7.11 -0.26
CA ASP A 216 12.13 8.39 0.14
C ASP A 216 12.50 8.39 1.62
N GLU A 217 13.65 8.99 1.95
CA GLU A 217 14.08 9.19 3.34
C GLU A 217 13.02 9.94 4.16
N SER A 218 12.28 10.85 3.53
CA SER A 218 11.16 11.56 4.18
C SER A 218 10.04 10.63 4.67
N THR A 219 9.79 9.53 3.96
CA THR A 219 8.80 8.51 4.34
C THR A 219 9.27 7.76 5.59
N ILE A 220 10.55 7.39 5.63
CA ILE A 220 11.17 6.76 6.80
C ILE A 220 11.09 7.71 8.00
N ALA A 221 11.45 8.98 7.83
CA ALA A 221 11.42 9.98 8.89
C ALA A 221 10.01 10.18 9.48
N VAL A 222 8.96 10.17 8.65
CA VAL A 222 7.57 10.25 9.10
C VAL A 222 7.19 9.04 9.96
N ALA A 223 7.49 7.83 9.50
CA ALA A 223 7.21 6.61 10.27
C ALA A 223 7.97 6.59 11.60
N LEU A 224 9.25 6.98 11.62
CA LEU A 224 10.04 7.06 12.85
C LEU A 224 9.54 8.16 13.80
N SER A 225 8.99 9.26 13.28
CA SER A 225 8.30 10.25 14.11
C SER A 225 7.04 9.68 14.78
N ILE A 226 6.31 8.80 14.09
CA ILE A 226 5.13 8.11 14.64
C ILE A 226 5.55 7.07 15.69
N ALA A 227 6.70 6.42 15.50
CA ALA A 227 7.22 5.41 16.43
C ALA A 227 7.39 5.96 17.86
N LYS A 228 7.62 7.27 18.01
CA LYS A 228 7.73 7.95 19.32
C LYS A 228 6.45 7.92 20.15
N LEU A 229 5.29 7.65 19.52
CA LEU A 229 4.04 7.50 20.23
C LEU A 229 4.07 6.25 21.14
N PRO A 230 3.41 6.29 22.31
CA PRO A 230 3.14 5.10 23.09
C PRO A 230 2.32 4.10 22.27
N GLU A 231 2.57 2.80 22.47
CA GLU A 231 1.88 1.76 21.72
C GLU A 231 0.36 1.82 21.91
N THR A 232 -0.11 2.15 23.12
CA THR A 232 -1.55 2.33 23.41
C THR A 232 -2.20 3.39 22.52
N VAL A 233 -1.49 4.50 22.26
CA VAL A 233 -1.97 5.56 21.36
C VAL A 233 -2.00 5.07 19.91
N MET A 234 -0.97 4.34 19.48
CA MET A 234 -0.95 3.75 18.13
C MET A 234 -2.07 2.73 17.95
N GLN A 235 -2.36 1.88 18.95
CA GLN A 235 -3.44 0.90 18.89
C GLN A 235 -4.81 1.55 18.68
N GLU A 236 -5.10 2.67 19.37
CA GLU A 236 -6.34 3.43 19.16
C GLU A 236 -6.45 3.97 17.73
N MET A 237 -5.33 4.39 17.14
CA MET A 237 -5.30 4.92 15.79
C MET A 237 -5.42 3.80 14.73
N VAL A 238 -4.72 2.68 14.93
CA VAL A 238 -4.76 1.50 14.04
C VAL A 238 -6.16 0.90 13.98
N ALA A 239 -6.92 0.95 15.07
CA ALA A 239 -8.31 0.49 15.09
C ALA A 239 -9.25 1.31 14.18
N ARG A 240 -8.80 2.47 13.68
CA ARG A 240 -9.60 3.42 12.90
C ARG A 240 -8.83 3.86 11.64
N PRO A 241 -8.52 2.93 10.72
CA PRO A 241 -7.64 3.17 9.58
C PRO A 241 -8.16 4.28 8.64
N ASP A 242 -9.48 4.43 8.51
CA ASP A 242 -10.10 5.46 7.66
C ASP A 242 -9.80 6.90 8.14
N ARG A 243 -9.45 7.04 9.42
CA ARG A 243 -9.22 8.34 10.07
C ARG A 243 -7.74 8.65 10.24
N PHE A 244 -6.93 7.61 10.48
CA PHE A 244 -5.53 7.76 10.86
C PHE A 244 -4.57 7.21 9.81
N GLY A 245 -4.61 7.77 8.61
CA GLY A 245 -3.54 7.59 7.62
C GLY A 245 -2.24 8.33 8.01
N SER A 246 -1.18 8.15 7.20
CA SER A 246 0.18 8.67 7.48
C SER A 246 0.24 10.14 7.88
N ASN A 247 -0.45 11.01 7.14
CA ASN A 247 -0.41 12.46 7.40
C ASN A 247 -1.10 12.83 8.73
N MET A 248 -2.22 12.19 9.05
CA MET A 248 -2.92 12.43 10.32
C MET A 248 -2.08 11.90 11.48
N ALA A 249 -1.55 10.69 11.35
CA ALA A 249 -0.71 10.07 12.35
C ALA A 249 0.54 10.90 12.65
N TYR A 250 1.16 11.47 11.62
CA TYR A 250 2.27 12.39 11.77
C TYR A 250 1.91 13.64 12.60
N GLN A 251 0.75 14.27 12.35
CA GLN A 251 0.32 15.44 13.14
C GLN A 251 0.05 15.06 14.60
N VAL A 252 -0.56 13.90 14.84
CA VAL A 252 -0.80 13.38 16.20
C VAL A 252 0.53 13.10 16.91
N GLY A 253 1.52 12.52 16.23
CA GLY A 253 2.88 12.33 16.75
C GLY A 253 3.57 13.63 17.15
N ARG A 254 3.43 14.68 16.33
CA ARG A 254 3.94 16.02 16.66
C ARG A 254 3.22 16.63 17.86
N TYR A 255 1.89 16.46 17.94
CA TYR A 255 1.11 16.93 19.08
C TYR A 255 1.57 16.25 20.38
N HIS A 256 1.77 14.93 20.33
CA HIS A 256 2.21 14.13 21.47
C HIS A 256 3.54 14.60 22.03
N SER A 257 4.52 14.81 21.15
CA SER A 257 5.85 15.30 21.55
C SER A 257 5.79 16.65 22.29
N ALA A 258 4.77 17.46 22.01
CA ALA A 258 4.60 18.78 22.62
C ALA A 258 3.68 18.81 23.86
N ARG A 259 2.73 17.86 23.98
CA ARG A 259 1.62 17.94 24.96
C ARG A 259 1.42 16.69 25.81
N GLY A 260 2.16 15.61 25.55
CA GLY A 260 2.09 14.35 26.27
C GLY A 260 0.88 13.47 25.92
N THR A 261 0.82 12.30 26.55
CA THR A 261 -0.10 11.20 26.22
C THR A 261 -1.58 11.56 26.45
N ASP A 262 -1.94 12.07 27.62
CA ASP A 262 -3.36 12.35 27.94
C ASP A 262 -3.99 13.38 27.01
N SER A 263 -3.24 14.44 26.70
CA SER A 263 -3.66 15.45 25.73
C SER A 263 -3.83 14.84 24.34
N THR A 264 -2.96 13.91 23.97
CA THR A 264 -3.01 13.23 22.67
C THR A 264 -4.26 12.35 22.54
N LEU A 265 -4.61 11.61 23.59
CA LEU A 265 -5.85 10.82 23.61
C LEU A 265 -7.09 11.71 23.50
N ARG A 266 -7.12 12.85 24.21
CA ARG A 266 -8.19 13.84 24.05
C ARG A 266 -8.27 14.39 22.61
N LEU A 267 -7.13 14.64 21.98
CA LEU A 267 -7.09 15.08 20.58
C LEU A 267 -7.63 13.99 19.64
N ILE A 268 -7.25 12.72 19.83
CA ILE A 268 -7.77 11.60 19.04
C ILE A 268 -9.30 11.53 19.14
N ASN A 269 -9.85 11.61 20.36
CA ASN A 269 -11.30 11.62 20.54
C ASN A 269 -11.95 12.82 19.84
N LYS A 270 -11.33 14.01 19.93
CA LYS A 270 -11.81 15.20 19.23
C LYS A 270 -11.77 15.06 17.71
N ILE A 271 -10.72 14.44 17.16
CA ILE A 271 -10.60 14.17 15.72
C ILE A 271 -11.78 13.31 15.23
N LEU A 272 -12.20 12.36 16.05
CA LEU A 272 -13.29 11.44 15.76
C LEU A 272 -14.67 12.10 15.93
N SER A 273 -14.88 12.85 17.01
CA SER A 273 -16.17 13.50 17.28
C SER A 273 -16.47 14.64 16.31
N ASP A 274 -15.45 15.46 16.02
CA ASP A 274 -15.62 16.71 15.29
C ASP A 274 -15.27 16.57 13.79
N ASP A 275 -14.98 15.35 13.35
CA ASP A 275 -14.53 15.03 11.99
C ASP A 275 -13.36 15.92 11.52
N LEU A 276 -12.34 16.10 12.36
CA LEU A 276 -11.27 17.06 12.06
C LEU A 276 -10.42 16.60 10.87
N SER A 277 -10.20 17.51 9.93
CA SER A 277 -9.23 17.34 8.84
C SER A 277 -7.80 17.45 9.32
N THR A 278 -6.86 16.84 8.61
CA THR A 278 -5.41 16.91 8.91
C THR A 278 -4.91 18.35 9.01
N ARG A 279 -5.49 19.27 8.22
CA ARG A 279 -5.15 20.70 8.28
C ARG A 279 -5.55 21.32 9.60
N GLN A 280 -6.78 21.07 10.08
CA GLN A 280 -7.25 21.57 11.37
C GLN A 280 -6.40 21.01 12.52
N VAL A 281 -6.03 19.72 12.46
CA VAL A 281 -5.13 19.13 13.46
C VAL A 281 -3.75 19.78 13.40
N ALA A 282 -3.21 20.04 12.22
CA ALA A 282 -1.93 20.75 12.06
C ALA A 282 -1.98 22.18 12.64
N ASP A 283 -3.13 22.88 12.52
CA ASP A 283 -3.32 24.21 13.10
C ASP A 283 -3.39 24.15 14.64
N ILE A 284 -4.04 23.12 15.20
CA ILE A 284 -4.03 22.82 16.64
C ILE A 284 -2.60 22.57 17.13
N VAL A 285 -1.82 21.74 16.41
CA VAL A 285 -0.42 21.43 16.73
C VAL A 285 0.46 22.69 16.73
N LYS A 286 0.24 23.60 15.78
CA LYS A 286 0.99 24.86 15.67
C LYS A 286 0.60 25.91 16.73
N GLY A 287 -0.36 25.61 17.61
CA GLY A 287 -0.86 26.57 18.59
C GLY A 287 -1.60 27.76 17.95
N ARG A 288 -1.99 27.66 16.68
CA ARG A 288 -2.78 28.69 15.98
C ARG A 288 -4.26 28.60 16.32
N ALA A 289 -4.64 27.59 17.10
CA ALA A 289 -5.92 27.49 17.76
C ALA A 289 -5.87 28.21 19.12
N THR A 290 -5.84 29.55 19.10
CA THR A 290 -6.28 30.36 20.24
C THR A 290 -7.75 30.73 20.05
N ALA A 291 -8.47 30.75 21.16
CA ALA A 291 -9.90 30.92 21.29
C ALA A 291 -10.52 31.96 20.34
N GLN A 292 -11.29 31.46 19.38
CA GLN A 292 -12.58 32.04 19.03
C GLN A 292 -13.45 30.91 18.49
N GLU A 293 -14.51 30.60 19.23
CA GLU A 293 -15.78 30.25 18.60
C GLU A 293 -16.02 31.27 17.48
N SER A 294 -15.67 30.90 16.26
CA SER A 294 -16.46 31.34 15.11
C SER A 294 -17.32 30.15 14.77
N ALA A 295 -18.61 30.30 15.07
CA ALA A 295 -19.65 29.44 14.57
C ALA A 295 -19.37 29.12 13.09
N LYS A 296 -19.56 27.85 12.74
CA LYS A 296 -19.52 27.32 11.36
C LYS A 296 -19.90 28.38 10.31
N PRO A 297 -19.14 28.55 9.22
CA PRO A 297 -19.77 28.48 7.92
C PRO A 297 -20.07 27.00 7.68
N ALA A 298 -21.36 26.67 7.63
CA ALA A 298 -21.82 25.35 7.26
C ALA A 298 -21.19 24.90 5.93
N GLY A 299 -20.68 23.68 5.91
CA GLY A 299 -20.52 22.81 4.74
C GLY A 299 -19.81 23.39 3.50
N ARG A 300 -18.58 22.94 3.25
CA ARG A 300 -18.34 22.39 1.91
C ARG A 300 -19.03 21.03 1.86
N GLN A 301 -20.33 21.04 1.60
CA GLN A 301 -21.04 19.83 1.16
C GLN A 301 -20.22 19.22 0.02
N ARG A 302 -19.84 17.95 0.15
CA ARG A 302 -19.30 17.20 -1.00
C ARG A 302 -20.39 17.22 -2.07
N TYR A 303 -20.01 17.57 -3.30
CA TYR A 303 -20.92 17.50 -4.44
C TYR A 303 -21.35 16.05 -4.64
N ALA A 304 -22.65 15.82 -4.90
CA ALA A 304 -23.19 14.49 -5.17
C ALA A 304 -22.73 14.00 -6.55
N GLN A 305 -22.64 14.91 -7.53
CA GLN A 305 -22.15 14.62 -8.87
C GLN A 305 -21.38 15.82 -9.43
N ARG A 306 -20.32 15.54 -10.20
CA ARG A 306 -19.57 16.54 -10.97
C ARG A 306 -19.51 16.10 -12.43
N LEU A 307 -20.05 16.94 -13.31
CA LEU A 307 -20.00 16.76 -14.75
C LEU A 307 -19.04 17.77 -15.36
N ASP A 308 -18.07 17.28 -16.14
CA ASP A 308 -17.18 18.11 -16.95
C ASP A 308 -17.90 18.50 -18.24
N ILE A 309 -18.02 19.80 -18.49
CA ILE A 309 -18.69 20.34 -19.68
C ILE A 309 -17.64 20.58 -20.75
N LYS A 310 -17.77 19.86 -21.85
CA LYS A 310 -16.89 19.99 -23.02
C LYS A 310 -17.63 20.60 -24.19
N LEU A 311 -16.99 21.54 -24.86
CA LEU A 311 -17.50 22.16 -26.08
C LEU A 311 -16.47 21.98 -27.18
N ALA A 312 -16.86 21.32 -28.27
CA ALA A 312 -15.96 20.93 -29.36
C ALA A 312 -14.71 20.16 -28.87
N GLY A 313 -14.87 19.30 -27.85
CA GLY A 313 -13.78 18.50 -27.28
C GLY A 313 -12.90 19.21 -26.23
N VAL A 314 -13.07 20.52 -26.04
CA VAL A 314 -12.33 21.30 -25.03
C VAL A 314 -13.17 21.42 -23.76
N SER A 315 -12.59 21.13 -22.60
CA SER A 315 -13.25 21.38 -21.31
C SER A 315 -13.42 22.88 -21.11
N VAL A 316 -14.68 23.31 -21.05
CA VAL A 316 -15.08 24.70 -20.88
C VAL A 316 -15.67 24.96 -19.50
N GLY A 317 -15.77 23.95 -18.63
CA GLY A 317 -16.29 24.15 -17.28
C GLY A 317 -16.79 22.89 -16.59
N ASP A 318 -17.39 23.08 -15.42
CA ASP A 318 -18.01 22.00 -14.66
C ASP A 318 -19.39 22.39 -14.10
N LEU A 319 -20.29 21.40 -14.07
CA LEU A 319 -21.57 21.46 -13.38
C LEU A 319 -21.49 20.56 -12.14
N LYS A 320 -21.79 21.13 -10.98
CA LYS A 320 -21.83 20.41 -9.70
C LYS A 320 -23.23 20.41 -9.14
N SER A 321 -23.71 19.26 -8.68
CA SER A 321 -24.91 19.15 -7.88
C SER A 321 -24.56 18.90 -6.42
N TYR A 322 -25.32 19.51 -5.51
CA TYR A 322 -25.18 19.36 -4.07
C TYR A 322 -26.57 19.00 -3.50
N GLY A 323 -26.72 17.77 -2.99
CA GLY A 323 -28.03 17.29 -2.52
C GLY A 323 -29.07 17.26 -3.65
N GLU A 324 -30.33 17.51 -3.31
CA GLU A 324 -31.47 17.45 -4.25
C GLU A 324 -31.79 18.81 -4.90
N ASP A 325 -31.44 19.94 -4.26
CA ASP A 325 -31.98 21.26 -4.65
C ASP A 325 -30.93 22.29 -5.11
N ARG A 326 -29.63 21.96 -5.08
CA ARG A 326 -28.56 22.93 -5.38
C ARG A 326 -27.67 22.51 -6.54
N LEU A 327 -27.58 23.39 -7.54
CA LEU A 327 -26.68 23.26 -8.70
C LEU A 327 -25.71 24.45 -8.79
N GLU A 328 -24.46 24.20 -9.14
CA GLU A 328 -23.43 25.21 -9.39
C GLU A 328 -22.80 24.96 -10.77
N LEU A 329 -23.08 25.86 -11.72
CA LEU A 329 -22.52 25.83 -13.06
C LEU A 329 -21.36 26.82 -13.17
N LYS A 330 -20.18 26.32 -13.57
CA LYS A 330 -19.00 27.16 -13.77
C LYS A 330 -18.44 26.97 -15.16
N LEU A 331 -18.60 27.98 -16.01
CA LEU A 331 -18.09 27.99 -17.39
C LEU A 331 -16.97 29.02 -17.56
N ARG A 332 -15.94 28.69 -18.33
CA ARG A 332 -14.76 29.53 -18.64
C ARG A 332 -14.37 29.35 -20.11
N GLY A 333 -13.89 30.42 -20.75
CA GLY A 333 -13.38 30.35 -22.13
C GLY A 333 -14.45 30.35 -23.22
N LEU A 334 -15.67 30.80 -22.94
CA LEU A 334 -16.74 30.93 -23.94
C LEU A 334 -16.64 32.25 -24.72
N THR A 335 -17.09 32.23 -25.97
CA THR A 335 -17.32 33.46 -26.75
C THR A 335 -18.52 34.23 -26.20
N ARG A 336 -18.55 35.55 -26.42
CA ARG A 336 -19.60 36.43 -25.87
C ARG A 336 -21.00 36.00 -26.30
N ASP A 337 -21.19 35.71 -27.59
CA ASP A 337 -22.48 35.29 -28.13
C ASP A 337 -22.98 33.99 -27.49
N LYS A 338 -22.06 33.05 -27.22
CA LYS A 338 -22.39 31.74 -26.66
C LYS A 338 -22.69 31.82 -25.16
N ARG A 339 -22.00 32.71 -24.43
CA ARG A 339 -22.33 33.04 -23.05
C ARG A 339 -23.73 33.66 -22.96
N ASP A 340 -24.03 34.61 -23.84
CA ASP A 340 -25.30 35.34 -23.81
C ASP A 340 -26.47 34.44 -24.22
N GLU A 341 -26.26 33.50 -25.14
CA GLU A 341 -27.23 32.45 -25.49
C GLU A 341 -27.51 31.50 -24.32
N ILE A 342 -26.47 31.00 -23.62
CA ILE A 342 -26.63 30.12 -22.46
C ILE A 342 -27.39 30.83 -21.34
N LEU A 343 -27.11 32.12 -21.10
CA LEU A 343 -27.84 32.92 -20.11
C LEU A 343 -29.33 33.02 -20.45
N ARG A 344 -29.68 33.34 -21.70
CA ARG A 344 -31.09 33.39 -22.12
C ARG A 344 -31.81 32.05 -21.96
N GLN A 345 -31.16 30.96 -22.34
CA GLN A 345 -31.79 29.63 -22.21
C GLN A 345 -32.04 29.27 -20.75
N ILE A 346 -31.09 29.57 -19.85
CA ILE A 346 -31.29 29.37 -18.40
C ILE A 346 -32.43 30.25 -17.89
N GLU A 347 -32.50 31.51 -18.28
CA GLU A 347 -33.60 32.42 -17.90
C GLU A 347 -34.96 31.94 -18.41
N GLN A 348 -35.03 31.43 -19.64
CA GLN A 348 -36.25 30.85 -20.19
C GLN A 348 -36.68 29.58 -19.42
N MET A 349 -35.75 28.66 -19.19
CA MET A 349 -36.03 27.42 -18.44
C MET A 349 -36.52 27.68 -17.01
N LEU A 350 -36.03 28.75 -16.37
CA LEU A 350 -36.44 29.14 -15.02
C LEU A 350 -37.75 29.96 -14.98
N SER A 351 -38.17 30.55 -16.10
CA SER A 351 -39.41 31.34 -16.17
C SER A 351 -40.64 30.53 -16.61
N GLU A 352 -40.46 29.36 -17.24
CA GLU A 352 -41.55 28.47 -17.64
C GLU A 352 -42.15 27.61 -16.48
N GLN A 353 -41.64 27.75 -15.25
CA GLN A 353 -42.13 27.00 -14.07
C GLN A 353 -42.94 27.82 -13.05
N ASN A 354 -43.47 28.99 -13.43
CA ASN A 354 -44.45 29.75 -12.63
C ASN A 354 -45.82 29.80 -13.27
#